data_AF-V4K9C2-F1
#
_entry.id   AF-V4K9C2-F1
#
_cell.length_a   1.000
_cell.length_b   1.000
_cell.length_c   1.000
_cell.angle_alpha   90.00
_cell.angle_beta   90.00
_cell.angle_gamma   90.00
#
_symmetry.space_group_name_H-M   'P 1'
#
loop_
_entity.id
_entity.type
_entity.pdbx_description
1 polymer ?
#
loop_
_entity_poly.entity_id
_entity_poly.type
_entity_poly.pdbx_seq_one_letter_code
_entity_poly.pdbx_strand_id
1 'polypeptide(L)'
;MTSGSEISTLATLIVNILWVALLLLWLTGLGNWIQVYWYRADIRSKLAILGGLADEARKETLDYMNRNKAKDASSLLNRLLDFFVIEPVNIEPTDIINRLRHLINIRDARFKDVFNQVMSDSDEVTRSVASTAAEIASALYFIYKYVRHVLLFAEKTKNWYLILQLAIFMPQIIQIAQMYRKALEDFLYKVPVGDGAGPLVALRLAGFGAEWREVTEDTVVAESEFEGRRLLIIKARGPGSTVGRPGEAAEKVIREAIAQGRKVSLMVTVDAALKLEGEDTGEVAEASAPP
;
A
#
# COMPACT_ATOMS: atom_id res chain seq x y z
N MET A 1 -63.27 36.97 13.13
CA MET A 1 -62.11 36.53 13.95
C MET A 1 -62.02 35.01 14.10
N THR A 2 -62.67 34.21 13.25
CA THR A 2 -62.75 32.74 13.41
C THR A 2 -61.81 31.95 12.47
N SER A 3 -61.53 32.45 11.25
CA SER A 3 -60.70 31.70 10.28
C SER A 3 -59.23 31.55 10.68
N GLY A 4 -58.66 32.52 11.41
CA GLY A 4 -57.27 32.45 11.88
C GLY A 4 -57.03 31.37 12.95
N SER A 5 -58.07 30.98 13.70
CA SER A 5 -57.97 29.95 14.75
C SER A 5 -58.10 28.52 14.21
N GLU A 6 -58.84 28.32 13.13
CA GLU A 6 -58.98 27.01 12.49
C GLU A 6 -57.72 26.64 11.71
N ILE A 7 -57.09 27.62 11.04
CA ILE A 7 -55.83 27.44 10.32
C ILE A 7 -54.68 27.10 11.30
N SER A 8 -54.62 27.76 12.46
CA SER A 8 -53.61 27.44 13.48
C SER A 8 -53.84 26.07 14.12
N THR A 9 -55.10 25.66 14.27
CA THR A 9 -55.46 24.31 14.78
C THR A 9 -55.10 23.22 13.76
N LEU A 10 -55.35 23.45 12.47
CA LEU A 10 -54.93 22.54 11.40
C LEU A 10 -53.40 22.46 11.30
N ALA A 11 -52.71 23.60 11.38
CA ALA A 11 -51.24 23.64 11.36
C ALA A 11 -50.63 22.89 12.54
N THR A 12 -51.16 23.07 13.76
CA THR A 12 -50.70 22.34 14.94
C THR A 12 -51.01 20.85 14.87
N LEU A 13 -52.15 20.45 14.31
CA LEU A 13 -52.48 19.05 14.05
C LEU A 13 -51.48 18.40 13.06
N ILE A 14 -51.17 19.09 11.97
CA ILE A 14 -50.19 18.63 10.97
C ILE A 14 -48.80 18.48 11.60
N VAL A 15 -48.36 19.47 12.38
CA VAL A 15 -47.08 19.43 13.08
C VAL A 15 -47.03 18.27 14.08
N ASN A 16 -48.11 18.03 14.84
CA ASN A 16 -48.18 16.90 15.77
C ASN A 16 -48.17 15.55 15.07
N ILE A 17 -48.87 15.40 13.94
CA ILE A 17 -48.82 14.19 13.12
C ILE A 17 -47.41 13.96 12.58
N LEU A 18 -46.72 15.03 12.14
CA LEU A 18 -45.32 14.98 11.71
C LEU A 18 -44.39 14.52 12.84
N TRP A 19 -44.56 15.05 14.05
CA TRP A 19 -43.80 14.62 15.23
C TRP A 19 -44.07 13.16 15.61
N VAL A 20 -45.32 12.72 15.55
CA VAL A 20 -45.69 11.31 15.81
C VAL A 20 -45.12 10.40 14.73
N ALA A 21 -45.14 10.81 13.46
CA ALA A 21 -44.54 10.06 12.37
C ALA A 21 -43.02 9.96 12.51
N LEU A 22 -42.35 11.05 12.90
CA LEU A 22 -40.91 11.08 13.18
C LEU A 22 -40.55 10.20 14.39
N LEU A 23 -41.37 10.24 15.45
CA LEU A 23 -41.20 9.40 16.63
C LEU A 23 -41.41 7.93 16.30
N LEU A 24 -42.40 7.59 15.47
CA LEU A 24 -42.60 6.21 15.00
C LEU A 24 -41.44 5.73 14.13
N LEU A 25 -40.91 6.57 13.23
CA LEU A 25 -39.72 6.27 12.43
C LEU A 25 -38.49 5.97 13.29
N TRP A 26 -38.31 6.73 14.38
CA TRP A 26 -37.22 6.55 15.33
C TRP A 26 -37.43 5.30 16.21
N LEU A 27 -38.64 5.11 16.76
CA LEU A 27 -38.97 4.02 17.67
C LEU A 27 -38.96 2.65 17.00
N THR A 28 -39.44 2.56 15.76
CA THR A 28 -39.48 1.30 14.99
C THR A 28 -38.14 0.93 14.36
N GLY A 29 -37.15 1.83 14.40
CA GLY A 29 -35.87 1.65 13.73
C GLY A 29 -35.97 1.62 12.20
N LEU A 30 -37.12 1.95 11.60
CA LEU A 30 -37.32 1.97 10.14
C LEU A 30 -36.31 2.87 9.42
N GLY A 31 -35.89 3.97 10.06
CA GLY A 31 -34.81 4.81 9.56
C GLY A 31 -33.49 4.04 9.36
N ASN A 32 -33.13 3.17 10.31
CA ASN A 32 -31.91 2.36 10.23
C ASN A 32 -32.00 1.34 9.09
N TRP A 33 -33.18 0.75 8.84
CA TRP A 33 -33.37 -0.18 7.73
C TRP A 33 -33.15 0.48 6.37
N ILE A 34 -33.68 1.70 6.20
CA ILE A 34 -33.49 2.49 4.99
C ILE A 34 -32.01 2.87 4.84
N GLN A 35 -31.35 3.35 5.89
CA GLN A 35 -29.92 3.67 5.87
C GLN A 35 -29.05 2.47 5.46
N VAL A 36 -29.30 1.29 6.05
CA VAL A 36 -28.58 0.05 5.72
C VAL A 36 -28.83 -0.38 4.27
N TYR A 37 -30.01 -0.12 3.72
CA TYR A 37 -30.26 -0.33 2.29
C TYR A 37 -29.37 0.56 1.42
N TRP A 38 -29.29 1.87 1.72
CA TRP A 38 -28.42 2.81 0.99
C TRP A 38 -26.94 2.44 1.11
N TYR A 39 -26.47 2.12 2.31
CA TYR A 39 -25.07 1.70 2.51
C TYR A 39 -24.72 0.45 1.71
N ARG A 40 -25.61 -0.54 1.65
CA ARG A 40 -25.40 -1.73 0.81
C ARG A 40 -25.29 -1.36 -0.68
N ALA A 41 -26.16 -0.49 -1.17
CA ALA A 41 -26.13 -0.08 -2.58
C ALA A 41 -24.82 0.64 -2.92
N ASP A 42 -24.38 1.57 -2.06
CA ASP A 42 -23.09 2.28 -2.21
C ASP A 42 -21.90 1.31 -2.17
N ILE A 43 -21.85 0.40 -1.19
CA ILE A 43 -20.78 -0.60 -1.10
C ILE A 43 -20.74 -1.47 -2.36
N ARG A 44 -21.89 -1.91 -2.88
CA ARG A 44 -21.96 -2.72 -4.11
C ARG A 44 -21.44 -1.96 -5.34
N SER A 45 -21.76 -0.67 -5.45
CA SER A 45 -21.21 0.18 -6.52
C SER A 45 -19.68 0.28 -6.42
N LYS A 46 -19.16 0.57 -5.23
CA LYS A 46 -17.72 0.64 -4.97
C LYS A 46 -17.02 -0.71 -5.15
N LEU A 47 -17.69 -1.80 -4.81
CA LEU A 47 -17.17 -3.16 -5.05
C LEU A 47 -17.04 -3.46 -6.55
N ALA A 48 -17.94 -2.95 -7.39
CA ALA A 48 -17.80 -3.07 -8.84
C ALA A 48 -16.58 -2.29 -9.35
N ILE A 49 -16.29 -1.12 -8.79
CA ILE A 49 -15.06 -0.36 -9.09
C ILE A 49 -13.83 -1.18 -8.71
N LEU A 50 -13.78 -1.75 -7.49
CA LEU A 50 -12.67 -2.61 -7.05
C LEU A 50 -12.46 -3.81 -7.97
N GLY A 51 -13.55 -4.44 -8.42
CA GLY A 51 -13.49 -5.55 -9.38
C GLY A 51 -12.88 -5.11 -10.72
N GLY A 52 -13.33 -3.97 -11.25
CA GLY A 52 -12.75 -3.37 -12.46
C GLY A 52 -11.26 -3.10 -12.34
N LEU A 53 -10.82 -2.47 -11.25
CA LEU A 53 -9.40 -2.21 -10.98
C LEU A 53 -8.57 -3.49 -10.93
N ALA A 54 -9.08 -4.55 -10.27
CA ALA A 54 -8.39 -5.83 -10.17
C ALA A 54 -8.31 -6.55 -11.54
N ASP A 55 -9.39 -6.53 -12.32
CA ASP A 55 -9.44 -7.17 -13.63
C ASP A 55 -8.53 -6.46 -14.65
N GLU A 56 -8.51 -5.11 -14.63
CA GLU A 56 -7.59 -4.31 -15.44
C GLU A 56 -6.13 -4.58 -15.07
N ALA A 57 -5.81 -4.56 -13.77
CA ALA A 57 -4.45 -4.84 -13.29
C ALA A 57 -3.96 -6.23 -13.70
N ARG A 58 -4.84 -7.24 -13.59
CA ARG A 58 -4.58 -8.59 -14.08
C ARG A 58 -4.29 -8.60 -15.57
N LYS A 59 -5.13 -7.92 -16.37
CA LYS A 59 -4.97 -7.86 -17.83
C LYS A 59 -3.65 -7.22 -18.24
N GLU A 60 -3.31 -6.06 -17.68
CA GLU A 60 -2.06 -5.35 -18.02
C GLU A 60 -0.82 -6.13 -17.60
N THR A 61 -0.86 -6.77 -16.43
CA THR A 61 0.23 -7.65 -15.98
C THR A 61 0.42 -8.82 -16.96
N LEU A 62 -0.66 -9.46 -17.39
CA LEU A 62 -0.59 -10.53 -18.40
C LEU A 62 -0.03 -10.02 -19.72
N ASP A 63 -0.50 -8.87 -20.20
CA ASP A 63 -0.03 -8.27 -21.44
C ASP A 63 1.47 -7.96 -21.36
N TYR A 64 1.95 -7.43 -20.23
CA TYR A 64 3.37 -7.19 -20.01
C TYR A 64 4.20 -8.49 -19.98
N MET A 65 3.75 -9.51 -19.25
CA MET A 65 4.43 -10.81 -19.18
C MET A 65 4.49 -11.48 -20.55
N ASN A 66 3.40 -11.46 -21.31
CA ASN A 66 3.34 -12.05 -22.65
C ASN A 66 4.26 -11.34 -23.64
N ARG A 67 4.31 -9.99 -23.62
CA ARG A 67 5.24 -9.21 -24.46
C ARG A 67 6.70 -9.54 -24.18
N ASN A 68 7.01 -9.89 -22.94
CA ASN A 68 8.36 -10.27 -22.50
C ASN A 68 8.59 -11.80 -22.48
N LYS A 69 7.80 -12.55 -23.26
CA LYS A 69 7.99 -14.01 -23.49
C LYS A 69 7.96 -14.87 -22.22
N ALA A 70 7.17 -14.50 -21.22
CA ALA A 70 6.96 -15.33 -20.04
C ALA A 70 6.31 -16.69 -20.42
N LYS A 71 6.84 -17.77 -19.87
CA LYS A 71 6.27 -19.13 -20.02
C LYS A 71 4.99 -19.27 -19.19
N ASP A 72 3.88 -19.69 -19.81
CA ASP A 72 2.60 -19.95 -19.13
C ASP A 72 2.10 -18.80 -18.22
N ALA A 73 2.25 -17.55 -18.68
CA ALA A 73 1.95 -16.34 -17.90
C ALA A 73 0.56 -16.34 -17.23
N SER A 74 -0.47 -16.80 -17.95
CA SER A 74 -1.86 -16.86 -17.45
C SER A 74 -2.02 -17.80 -16.26
N SER A 75 -1.44 -19.00 -16.36
CA SER A 75 -1.50 -20.01 -15.29
C SER A 75 -0.75 -19.53 -14.05
N LEU A 76 0.44 -18.96 -14.27
CA LEU A 76 1.25 -18.42 -13.19
C LEU A 76 0.50 -17.30 -12.45
N LEU A 77 0.00 -16.30 -13.19
CA LEU A 77 -0.66 -15.16 -12.57
C LEU A 77 -1.88 -15.59 -11.77
N ASN A 78 -2.72 -16.48 -12.29
CA ASN A 78 -3.88 -16.98 -11.53
C ASN A 78 -3.46 -17.60 -10.19
N ARG A 79 -2.37 -18.37 -10.18
CA ARG A 79 -1.83 -18.95 -8.94
C ARG A 79 -1.33 -17.88 -7.96
N LEU A 80 -0.72 -16.81 -8.46
CA LEU A 80 -0.21 -15.71 -7.64
C LEU A 80 -1.33 -14.81 -7.07
N LEU A 81 -2.43 -14.64 -7.81
CA LEU A 81 -3.61 -13.91 -7.33
C LEU A 81 -4.33 -14.63 -6.18
N ASP A 82 -4.19 -15.95 -6.10
CA ASP A 82 -4.74 -16.76 -5.00
C ASP A 82 -3.74 -17.02 -3.87
N PHE A 83 -2.52 -16.49 -3.97
CA PHE A 83 -1.49 -16.67 -2.96
C PHE A 83 -1.75 -15.77 -1.75
N PHE A 84 -1.84 -16.34 -0.55
CA PHE A 84 -1.97 -15.60 0.71
C PHE A 84 -0.82 -15.96 1.67
N VAL A 85 -0.35 -14.97 2.43
CA VAL A 85 0.66 -15.16 3.47
C VAL A 85 -0.04 -15.32 4.81
N ILE A 86 0.32 -16.35 5.57
CA ILE A 86 -0.19 -16.56 6.93
C ILE A 86 0.74 -15.79 7.88
N GLU A 87 0.21 -14.76 8.52
CA GLU A 87 0.95 -13.97 9.52
C GLU A 87 1.22 -14.79 10.80
N PRO A 88 2.35 -14.54 11.48
CA PRO A 88 2.70 -15.26 12.70
C PRO A 88 1.75 -14.87 13.85
N VAL A 89 1.27 -15.86 14.59
CA VAL A 89 0.37 -15.62 15.75
C VAL A 89 1.17 -15.17 16.98
N ASN A 90 0.66 -14.18 17.69
CA ASN A 90 1.22 -13.47 18.86
C ASN A 90 2.07 -14.32 19.82
N ILE A 91 3.39 -14.05 19.87
CA ILE A 91 4.27 -14.23 21.05
C ILE A 91 5.37 -13.15 21.01
N GLU A 92 5.30 -12.17 21.91
CA GLU A 92 6.26 -11.08 22.21
C GLU A 92 6.78 -10.14 21.07
N PRO A 93 6.85 -8.81 21.29
CA PRO A 93 7.12 -7.82 20.24
C PRO A 93 8.45 -7.99 19.47
N THR A 94 9.52 -8.37 20.16
CA THR A 94 10.88 -8.44 19.57
C THR A 94 11.07 -9.66 18.68
N ASP A 95 10.51 -10.81 19.05
CA ASP A 95 10.56 -12.03 18.25
C ASP A 95 9.61 -11.92 17.03
N ILE A 96 8.44 -11.28 17.20
CA ILE A 96 7.51 -11.02 16.10
C ILE A 96 8.16 -10.17 15.01
N ILE A 97 8.92 -9.13 15.33
CA ILE A 97 9.58 -8.29 14.32
C ILE A 97 10.57 -9.11 13.49
N ASN A 98 11.40 -9.93 14.14
CA ASN A 98 12.38 -10.77 13.45
C ASN A 98 11.71 -11.84 12.58
N ARG A 99 10.64 -12.47 13.08
CA ARG A 99 9.85 -13.44 12.32
C ARG A 99 9.13 -12.80 11.14
N LEU A 100 8.53 -11.62 11.33
CA LEU A 100 7.86 -10.88 10.27
C LEU A 100 8.86 -10.49 9.17
N ARG A 101 10.04 -9.97 9.54
CA ARG A 101 11.13 -9.70 8.60
C ARG A 101 11.53 -10.96 7.83
N HIS A 102 11.71 -12.07 8.53
CA HIS A 102 12.07 -13.34 7.89
C HIS A 102 10.98 -13.82 6.92
N LEU A 103 9.70 -13.71 7.29
CA LEU A 103 8.57 -14.07 6.44
C LEU A 103 8.48 -13.18 5.20
N ILE A 104 8.64 -11.86 5.35
CA ILE A 104 8.69 -10.91 4.22
C ILE A 104 9.84 -11.27 3.29
N ASN A 105 11.05 -11.48 3.83
CA ASN A 105 12.22 -11.84 3.03
C ASN A 105 12.03 -13.17 2.27
N ILE A 106 11.45 -14.19 2.91
CA ILE A 106 11.15 -15.46 2.24
C ILE A 106 10.11 -15.27 1.15
N ARG A 107 9.05 -14.49 1.41
CA ARG A 107 8.01 -14.21 0.43
C ARG A 107 8.60 -13.53 -0.80
N ASP A 108 9.39 -12.48 -0.61
CA ASP A 108 9.99 -11.70 -1.68
C ASP A 108 10.97 -12.55 -2.50
N ALA A 109 11.83 -13.35 -1.83
CA ALA A 109 12.73 -14.28 -2.52
C ALA A 109 11.97 -15.31 -3.36
N ARG A 110 10.91 -15.92 -2.80
CA ARG A 110 10.09 -16.89 -3.53
C ARG A 110 9.36 -16.26 -4.72
N PHE A 111 8.85 -15.03 -4.56
CA PHE A 111 8.22 -14.30 -5.66
C PHE A 111 9.21 -14.05 -6.78
N LYS A 112 10.40 -13.50 -6.48
CA LYS A 112 11.46 -13.29 -7.48
C LYS A 112 11.90 -14.59 -8.16
N ASP A 113 12.08 -15.67 -7.42
CA ASP A 113 12.51 -16.97 -7.96
C ASP A 113 11.53 -17.54 -8.99
N VAL A 114 10.23 -17.35 -8.78
CA VAL A 114 9.19 -17.75 -9.74
C VAL A 114 9.34 -17.00 -11.06
N PHE A 115 9.60 -15.68 -11.02
CA PHE A 115 9.84 -14.88 -12.22
C PHE A 115 11.19 -15.19 -12.88
N ASN A 116 12.22 -15.54 -12.10
CA ASN A 116 13.50 -16.01 -12.63
C ASN A 116 13.36 -17.28 -13.48
N GLN A 117 12.49 -18.20 -13.08
CA GLN A 117 12.23 -19.44 -13.82
C GLN A 117 11.37 -19.20 -15.07
N VAL A 118 10.32 -18.39 -14.93
CA VAL A 118 9.31 -18.19 -15.98
C VAL A 118 9.76 -17.21 -17.06
N MET A 119 10.61 -16.25 -16.71
CA MET A 119 11.12 -15.21 -17.61
C MET A 119 12.65 -15.25 -17.70
N SER A 120 13.22 -16.45 -17.83
CA SER A 120 14.68 -16.68 -17.91
C SER A 120 15.39 -15.84 -18.97
N ASP A 121 14.69 -15.53 -20.06
CA ASP A 121 15.24 -14.86 -21.23
C ASP A 121 15.14 -13.32 -21.13
N SER A 122 14.51 -12.80 -20.07
CA SER A 122 14.34 -11.36 -19.82
C SER A 122 15.44 -10.79 -18.93
N ASP A 123 15.76 -9.51 -19.13
CA ASP A 123 16.67 -8.78 -18.26
C ASP A 123 16.13 -8.68 -16.81
N GLU A 124 17.04 -8.45 -15.87
CA GLU A 124 16.75 -8.37 -14.43
C GLU A 124 15.68 -7.31 -14.10
N VAL A 125 15.71 -6.16 -14.78
CA VAL A 125 14.76 -5.06 -14.55
C VAL A 125 13.37 -5.45 -15.03
N THR A 126 13.27 -6.01 -16.23
CA THR A 126 11.99 -6.49 -16.78
C THR A 126 11.37 -7.59 -15.92
N ARG A 127 12.18 -8.51 -15.37
CA ARG A 127 11.73 -9.52 -14.41
C ARG A 127 11.21 -8.89 -13.11
N SER A 128 11.95 -7.93 -12.55
CA SER A 128 11.55 -7.21 -11.34
C SER A 128 10.23 -6.45 -11.51
N VAL A 129 10.05 -5.78 -12.66
CA VAL A 129 8.80 -5.08 -13.01
C VAL A 129 7.64 -6.07 -13.15
N ALA A 130 7.84 -7.21 -13.81
CA ALA A 130 6.80 -8.24 -13.93
C ALA A 130 6.38 -8.82 -12.56
N SER A 131 7.36 -9.07 -11.68
CA SER A 131 7.09 -9.53 -10.30
C SER A 131 6.25 -8.51 -9.53
N THR A 132 6.66 -7.26 -9.57
CA THR A 132 5.95 -6.16 -8.88
C THR A 132 4.54 -5.97 -9.43
N ALA A 133 4.37 -6.02 -10.75
CA ALA A 133 3.06 -5.91 -11.38
C ALA A 133 2.12 -7.03 -10.91
N ALA A 134 2.62 -8.27 -10.82
CA ALA A 134 1.83 -9.40 -10.30
C ALA A 134 1.52 -9.28 -8.81
N GLU A 135 2.42 -8.74 -8.00
CA GLU A 135 2.17 -8.45 -6.58
C GLU A 135 1.06 -7.40 -6.41
N ILE A 136 1.11 -6.32 -7.18
CA ILE A 136 0.08 -5.28 -7.15
C ILE A 136 -1.27 -5.83 -7.63
N ALA A 137 -1.28 -6.61 -8.71
CA ALA A 137 -2.50 -7.26 -9.18
C ALA A 137 -3.10 -8.20 -8.12
N SER A 138 -2.24 -8.96 -7.40
CA SER A 138 -2.66 -9.82 -6.30
C SER A 138 -3.25 -9.01 -5.14
N ALA A 139 -2.62 -7.89 -4.76
CA ALA A 139 -3.13 -7.00 -3.73
C ALA A 139 -4.52 -6.41 -4.09
N LEU A 140 -4.71 -5.94 -5.33
CA LEU A 140 -6.00 -5.45 -5.80
C LEU A 140 -7.08 -6.54 -5.77
N TYR A 141 -6.74 -7.74 -6.20
CA TYR A 141 -7.64 -8.89 -6.18
C TYR A 141 -8.01 -9.32 -4.76
N PHE A 142 -7.04 -9.27 -3.83
CA PHE A 142 -7.28 -9.51 -2.42
C PHE A 142 -8.24 -8.47 -1.81
N ILE A 143 -8.03 -7.17 -2.06
CA ILE A 143 -8.92 -6.10 -1.59
C ILE A 143 -10.35 -6.35 -2.07
N TYR A 144 -10.53 -6.64 -3.37
CA TYR A 144 -11.84 -6.97 -3.94
C TYR A 144 -12.48 -8.19 -3.26
N LYS A 145 -11.75 -9.30 -3.13
CA LYS A 145 -12.23 -10.53 -2.48
C LYS A 145 -12.61 -10.30 -1.02
N TYR A 146 -11.80 -9.55 -0.27
CA TYR A 146 -12.01 -9.26 1.13
C TYR A 146 -13.27 -8.41 1.35
N VAL A 147 -13.41 -7.30 0.63
CA VAL A 147 -14.61 -6.43 0.72
C VAL A 147 -15.88 -7.22 0.35
N ARG A 148 -15.82 -8.02 -0.72
CA ARG A 148 -16.92 -8.89 -1.12
C ARG A 148 -17.27 -9.90 -0.03
N HIS A 149 -16.27 -10.52 0.58
CA HIS A 149 -16.47 -11.49 1.66
C HIS A 149 -17.19 -10.84 2.86
N VAL A 150 -16.69 -9.69 3.33
CA VAL A 150 -17.28 -8.97 4.47
C VAL A 150 -18.73 -8.56 4.18
N LEU A 151 -19.01 -8.05 2.97
CA LEU A 151 -20.36 -7.69 2.56
C LEU A 151 -21.32 -8.90 2.58
N LEU A 152 -20.92 -10.02 1.95
CA LEU A 152 -21.74 -11.23 1.90
C LEU A 152 -21.95 -11.83 3.29
N PHE A 153 -20.90 -11.81 4.12
CA PHE A 153 -20.97 -12.27 5.50
C PHE A 153 -21.97 -11.43 6.31
N ALA A 154 -21.88 -10.11 6.22
CA ALA A 154 -22.79 -9.18 6.90
C ALA A 154 -24.25 -9.36 6.45
N GLU A 155 -24.49 -9.60 5.16
CA GLU A 155 -25.82 -9.90 4.62
C GLU A 155 -26.36 -11.23 5.15
N LYS A 156 -25.52 -12.27 5.19
CA LYS A 156 -25.91 -13.61 5.66
C LYS A 156 -26.25 -13.61 7.16
N THR A 157 -25.46 -12.91 7.98
CA THR A 157 -25.69 -12.80 9.42
C THR A 157 -26.73 -11.74 9.79
N LYS A 158 -27.23 -10.97 8.80
CA LYS A 158 -28.09 -9.79 9.00
C LYS A 158 -27.47 -8.79 9.99
N ASN A 159 -26.13 -8.71 10.02
CA ASN A 159 -25.41 -7.84 10.94
C ASN A 159 -25.16 -6.49 10.27
N TRP A 160 -26.03 -5.53 10.58
CA TRP A 160 -25.97 -4.20 9.98
C TRP A 160 -24.78 -3.36 10.46
N TYR A 161 -24.20 -3.66 11.63
CA TYR A 161 -23.00 -2.96 12.11
C TYR A 161 -21.80 -3.23 11.21
N LEU A 162 -21.67 -4.44 10.67
CA LEU A 162 -20.61 -4.77 9.71
C LEU A 162 -20.78 -4.00 8.39
N ILE A 163 -22.04 -3.80 7.95
CA ILE A 163 -22.34 -2.98 6.76
C ILE A 163 -21.96 -1.53 7.02
N LEU A 164 -22.31 -0.99 8.18
CA LEU A 164 -21.95 0.37 8.57
C LEU A 164 -20.44 0.57 8.65
N GLN A 165 -19.73 -0.34 9.32
CA GLN A 165 -18.27 -0.30 9.42
C GLN A 165 -17.63 -0.33 8.03
N LEU A 166 -18.08 -1.24 7.17
CA LEU A 166 -17.58 -1.32 5.80
C LEU A 166 -17.84 -0.01 5.05
N ALA A 167 -19.05 0.56 5.13
CA ALA A 167 -19.40 1.83 4.50
C ALA A 167 -18.51 2.99 4.93
N ILE A 168 -18.14 3.06 6.21
CA ILE A 168 -17.24 4.09 6.77
C ILE A 168 -15.83 3.96 6.18
N PHE A 169 -15.31 2.73 6.06
CA PHE A 169 -13.96 2.49 5.52
C PHE A 169 -13.89 2.47 4.00
N MET A 170 -15.01 2.26 3.30
CA MET A 170 -15.03 2.15 1.84
C MET A 170 -14.30 3.27 1.09
N PRO A 171 -14.42 4.57 1.46
CA PRO A 171 -13.68 5.64 0.79
C PRO A 171 -12.16 5.44 0.86
N GLN A 172 -11.63 5.07 2.02
CA GLN A 172 -10.20 4.83 2.22
C GLN A 172 -9.74 3.59 1.43
N ILE A 173 -10.55 2.54 1.41
CA ILE A 173 -10.26 1.31 0.65
C ILE A 173 -10.18 1.61 -0.85
N ILE A 174 -11.11 2.40 -1.39
CA ILE A 174 -11.08 2.83 -2.79
C ILE A 174 -9.84 3.66 -3.10
N GLN A 175 -9.49 4.62 -2.24
CA GLN A 175 -8.28 5.41 -2.41
C GLN A 175 -7.02 4.54 -2.44
N ILE A 176 -6.88 3.61 -1.49
CA ILE A 176 -5.76 2.65 -1.46
C ILE A 176 -5.70 1.85 -2.77
N ALA A 177 -6.83 1.32 -3.24
CA ALA A 177 -6.90 0.57 -4.49
C ALA A 177 -6.52 1.43 -5.71
N GLN A 178 -6.95 2.70 -5.76
CA GLN A 178 -6.54 3.64 -6.81
C GLN A 178 -5.04 3.93 -6.78
N MET A 179 -4.43 4.02 -5.59
CA MET A 179 -2.99 4.19 -5.45
C MET A 179 -2.22 2.98 -5.94
N TYR A 180 -2.67 1.76 -5.61
CA TYR A 180 -2.12 0.53 -6.19
C TYR A 180 -2.24 0.52 -7.72
N ARG A 181 -3.40 0.93 -8.26
CA ARG A 181 -3.60 1.00 -9.71
C ARG A 181 -2.61 1.96 -10.37
N LYS A 182 -2.46 3.15 -9.81
CA LYS A 182 -1.50 4.15 -10.30
C LYS A 182 -0.06 3.63 -10.22
N ALA A 183 0.32 3.01 -9.11
CA ALA A 183 1.65 2.42 -8.95
C ALA A 183 1.92 1.32 -10.00
N LEU A 184 0.93 0.51 -10.34
CA LEU A 184 1.06 -0.49 -11.41
C LEU A 184 1.43 0.17 -12.75
N GLU A 185 0.72 1.24 -13.13
CA GLU A 185 1.05 1.99 -14.35
C GLU A 185 2.48 2.53 -14.29
N ASP A 186 2.85 3.20 -13.20
CA ASP A 186 4.20 3.77 -13.02
C ASP A 186 5.30 2.70 -13.15
N PHE A 187 5.12 1.52 -12.54
CA PHE A 187 6.06 0.41 -12.66
C PHE A 187 6.15 -0.15 -14.09
N LEU A 188 5.01 -0.32 -14.76
CA LEU A 188 4.98 -0.81 -16.15
C LEU A 188 5.67 0.18 -17.11
N TYR A 189 5.56 1.49 -16.84
CA TYR A 189 6.25 2.55 -17.57
C TYR A 189 7.68 2.84 -17.07
N LYS A 190 8.17 2.11 -16.06
CA LYS A 190 9.50 2.30 -15.43
C LYS A 190 9.71 3.73 -14.91
N VAL A 191 8.64 4.39 -14.49
CA VAL A 191 8.69 5.67 -13.79
C VAL A 191 9.14 5.41 -12.34
N PRO A 192 10.04 6.23 -11.76
CA PRO A 192 10.39 6.09 -10.35
C PRO A 192 9.15 6.21 -9.45
N VAL A 193 8.91 5.21 -8.62
CA VAL A 193 7.79 5.17 -7.67
C VAL A 193 8.32 5.42 -6.26
N GLY A 194 7.64 6.30 -5.52
CA GLY A 194 7.99 6.64 -4.13
C GLY A 194 8.72 7.98 -4.00
N ASP A 195 9.35 8.20 -2.86
CA ASP A 195 10.15 9.40 -2.62
C ASP A 195 11.50 9.34 -3.36
N GLY A 196 11.67 10.25 -4.32
CA GLY A 196 12.93 10.43 -5.03
C GLY A 196 13.96 11.23 -4.25
N ALA A 197 13.60 11.89 -3.13
CA ALA A 197 14.52 12.78 -2.42
C ALA A 197 15.72 12.02 -1.86
N GLY A 198 15.52 10.88 -1.19
CA GLY A 198 16.61 10.03 -0.68
C GLY A 198 17.60 9.60 -1.78
N PRO A 199 17.15 8.90 -2.85
CA PRO A 199 18.01 8.51 -3.96
C PRO A 199 18.67 9.68 -4.70
N LEU A 200 18.00 10.83 -4.83
CA LEU A 200 18.53 12.02 -5.50
C LEU A 200 19.63 12.69 -4.66
N VAL A 201 19.43 12.80 -3.34
CA VAL A 201 20.44 13.30 -2.40
C VAL A 201 21.66 12.37 -2.41
N ALA A 202 21.44 11.05 -2.37
CA ALA A 202 22.52 10.06 -2.46
C ALA A 202 23.32 10.21 -3.77
N LEU A 203 22.65 10.40 -4.91
CA LEU A 203 23.32 10.62 -6.20
C LEU A 203 24.11 11.94 -6.23
N ARG A 204 23.56 13.01 -5.66
CA ARG A 204 24.21 14.33 -5.62
C ARG A 204 25.46 14.33 -4.75
N LEU A 205 25.44 13.61 -3.62
CA LEU A 205 26.58 13.45 -2.72
C LEU A 205 27.65 12.50 -3.26
N ALA A 206 27.24 11.45 -3.99
CA ALA A 206 28.17 10.50 -4.58
C ALA A 206 28.82 11.06 -5.86
N GLY A 207 28.11 11.89 -6.62
CA GLY A 207 28.49 12.36 -7.94
C GLY A 207 27.97 11.43 -9.04
N PHE A 208 27.69 11.99 -10.22
CA PHE A 208 27.03 11.29 -11.34
C PHE A 208 27.84 10.12 -11.94
N GLY A 209 29.12 9.97 -11.59
CA GLY A 209 30.00 8.89 -12.05
C GLY A 209 30.49 7.96 -10.93
N ALA A 210 29.87 8.00 -9.75
CA ALA A 210 30.31 7.18 -8.63
C ALA A 210 30.19 5.68 -8.93
N GLU A 211 31.22 4.92 -8.57
CA GLU A 211 31.16 3.46 -8.60
C GLU A 211 30.36 2.94 -7.40
N TRP A 212 29.25 2.27 -7.71
CA TRP A 212 28.37 1.67 -6.72
C TRP A 212 28.69 0.18 -6.60
N ARG A 213 29.04 -0.28 -5.39
CA ARG A 213 29.18 -1.71 -5.11
C ARG A 213 27.97 -2.24 -4.37
N GLU A 214 27.53 -3.45 -4.71
CA GLU A 214 26.46 -4.13 -3.98
C GLU A 214 26.99 -4.66 -2.64
N VAL A 215 26.25 -4.42 -1.56
CA VAL A 215 26.65 -4.79 -0.18
C VAL A 215 25.73 -5.87 0.39
N THR A 216 24.43 -5.71 0.15
CA THR A 216 23.35 -6.64 0.50
C THR A 216 22.36 -6.66 -0.66
N GLU A 217 21.44 -7.62 -0.67
CA GLU A 217 20.44 -7.79 -1.72
C GLU A 217 19.75 -6.46 -2.05
N ASP A 218 19.81 -6.07 -3.33
CA ASP A 218 19.25 -4.83 -3.88
C ASP A 218 19.71 -3.54 -3.19
N THR A 219 20.91 -3.53 -2.58
CA THR A 219 21.43 -2.36 -1.85
C THR A 219 22.88 -2.08 -2.21
N VAL A 220 23.14 -0.84 -2.62
CA VAL A 220 24.46 -0.40 -3.09
C VAL A 220 25.06 0.66 -2.18
N VAL A 221 26.39 0.66 -2.10
CA VAL A 221 27.17 1.71 -1.43
C VAL A 221 28.14 2.36 -2.41
N ALA A 222 28.31 3.66 -2.26
CA ALA A 222 29.39 4.43 -2.88
C ALA A 222 30.17 5.16 -1.80
N GLU A 223 31.45 5.40 -2.06
CA GLU A 223 32.28 6.27 -1.24
C GLU A 223 32.51 7.60 -1.96
N SER A 224 32.37 8.71 -1.24
CA SER A 224 32.75 10.03 -1.75
C SER A 224 33.41 10.87 -0.66
N GLU A 225 33.80 12.08 -1.01
CA GLU A 225 34.29 13.08 -0.07
C GLU A 225 33.47 14.37 -0.23
N PHE A 226 33.04 14.93 0.90
CA PHE A 226 32.32 16.20 0.95
C PHE A 226 32.87 17.04 2.09
N GLU A 227 33.32 18.26 1.77
CA GLU A 227 33.87 19.21 2.76
C GLU A 227 34.97 18.61 3.67
N GLY A 228 35.87 17.81 3.09
CA GLY A 228 36.96 17.16 3.82
C GLY A 228 36.52 15.97 4.70
N ARG A 229 35.26 15.53 4.58
CA ARG A 229 34.71 14.35 5.26
C ARG A 229 34.45 13.24 4.26
N ARG A 230 34.91 12.03 4.59
CA ARG A 230 34.59 10.83 3.81
C ARG A 230 33.16 10.39 4.09
N LEU A 231 32.41 10.17 3.02
CA LEU A 231 31.02 9.72 3.06
C LEU A 231 30.92 8.26 2.62
N LEU A 232 30.09 7.50 3.33
CA LEU A 232 29.64 6.17 2.93
C LEU A 232 28.15 6.28 2.62
N ILE A 233 27.80 6.27 1.34
CA ILE A 233 26.46 6.59 0.85
C ILE A 233 25.77 5.29 0.47
N ILE A 234 24.67 4.98 1.15
CA ILE A 234 23.91 3.73 0.96
C ILE A 234 22.56 4.07 0.35
N LYS A 235 22.14 3.31 -0.67
CA LYS A 235 20.79 3.41 -1.25
C LYS A 235 20.34 2.08 -1.85
N ALA A 236 19.03 1.96 -2.12
CA ALA A 236 18.50 0.83 -2.90
C ALA A 236 19.06 0.81 -4.35
N ARG A 237 19.10 -0.39 -4.94
CA ARG A 237 19.59 -0.63 -6.31
C ARG A 237 18.48 -0.38 -7.33
N GLY A 238 18.48 0.82 -7.92
CA GLY A 238 17.62 1.19 -9.05
C GLY A 238 18.25 0.90 -10.42
N PRO A 239 17.50 0.96 -11.53
CA PRO A 239 16.12 1.47 -11.67
C PRO A 239 15.02 0.39 -11.51
N GLY A 240 15.32 -0.77 -10.91
CA GLY A 240 14.32 -1.80 -10.62
C GLY A 240 13.34 -1.39 -9.51
N SER A 241 12.26 -2.17 -9.36
CA SER A 241 11.33 -2.06 -8.24
C SER A 241 11.93 -2.77 -7.03
N THR A 242 12.88 -2.12 -6.38
CA THR A 242 13.58 -2.69 -5.23
C THR A 242 13.55 -1.72 -4.05
N VAL A 243 13.27 -2.26 -2.88
CA VAL A 243 13.29 -1.50 -1.61
C VAL A 243 14.66 -1.63 -0.94
N GLY A 244 15.42 -2.68 -1.26
CA GLY A 244 16.71 -2.98 -0.65
C GLY A 244 16.59 -3.38 0.83
N ARG A 245 17.75 -3.55 1.47
CA ARG A 245 17.92 -3.81 2.90
C ARG A 245 18.89 -2.79 3.51
N PRO A 246 18.51 -1.51 3.59
CA PRO A 246 19.41 -0.43 4.02
C PRO A 246 19.95 -0.60 5.43
N GLY A 247 19.16 -1.18 6.36
CA GLY A 247 19.63 -1.47 7.73
C GLY A 247 20.74 -2.53 7.78
N GLU A 248 20.57 -3.63 7.05
CA GLU A 248 21.60 -4.69 6.94
C GLU A 248 22.85 -4.17 6.22
N ALA A 249 22.66 -3.36 5.16
CA ALA A 249 23.76 -2.71 4.46
C ALA A 249 24.53 -1.75 5.37
N ALA A 250 23.84 -0.91 6.14
CA ALA A 250 24.46 0.02 7.08
C ALA A 250 25.28 -0.71 8.13
N GLU A 251 24.73 -1.77 8.74
CA GLU A 251 25.45 -2.59 9.70
C GLU A 251 26.73 -3.18 9.09
N LYS A 252 26.62 -3.76 7.88
CA LYS A 252 27.76 -4.37 7.19
C LYS A 252 28.84 -3.34 6.81
N VAL A 253 28.45 -2.19 6.27
CA VAL A 253 29.37 -1.10 5.91
C VAL A 253 30.07 -0.54 7.15
N ILE A 254 29.37 -0.37 8.27
CA ILE A 254 29.96 0.10 9.53
C ILE A 254 30.96 -0.92 10.07
N ARG A 255 30.61 -2.21 10.08
CA ARG A 255 31.52 -3.29 10.50
C ARG A 255 32.78 -3.34 9.63
N GLU A 256 32.63 -3.22 8.30
CA GLU A 256 33.75 -3.15 7.35
C GLU A 256 34.65 -1.93 7.64
N ALA A 257 34.07 -0.75 7.89
CA ALA A 257 34.82 0.45 8.23
C ALA A 257 35.60 0.29 9.54
N ILE A 258 34.96 -0.24 10.59
CA ILE A 258 35.61 -0.50 11.89
C ILE A 258 36.76 -1.50 11.74
N ALA A 259 36.55 -2.58 10.98
CA ALA A 259 37.59 -3.58 10.71
C ALA A 259 38.81 -2.99 9.96
N GLN A 260 38.60 -1.96 9.15
CA GLN A 260 39.65 -1.19 8.47
C GLN A 260 40.29 -0.10 9.37
N GLY A 261 39.96 -0.06 10.66
CA GLY A 261 40.45 0.94 11.60
C GLY A 261 39.81 2.32 11.45
N ARG A 262 38.70 2.44 10.71
CA ARG A 262 37.97 3.70 10.51
C ARG A 262 36.89 3.85 11.59
N LYS A 263 36.73 5.07 12.11
CA LYS A 263 35.65 5.41 13.04
C LYS A 263 34.50 6.06 12.27
N VAL A 264 33.29 5.54 12.46
CA VAL A 264 32.06 6.17 11.95
C VAL A 264 31.58 7.15 13.01
N SER A 265 31.49 8.43 12.64
CA SER A 265 31.20 9.53 13.58
C SER A 265 29.73 9.94 13.61
N LEU A 266 29.01 9.75 12.51
CA LEU A 266 27.63 10.20 12.33
C LEU A 266 26.94 9.33 11.28
N MET A 267 25.69 8.95 11.54
CA MET A 267 24.78 8.37 10.55
C MET A 267 23.68 9.39 10.27
N VAL A 268 23.44 9.69 9.00
CA VAL A 268 22.36 10.58 8.56
C VAL A 268 21.43 9.77 7.67
N THR A 269 20.18 9.64 8.08
CA THR A 269 19.12 9.00 7.29
C THR A 269 18.29 10.07 6.60
N VAL A 270 18.21 10.00 5.28
CA VAL A 270 17.39 10.91 4.47
C VAL A 270 16.17 10.13 4.02
N ASP A 271 15.00 10.53 4.51
CA ASP A 271 13.71 9.94 4.15
C ASP A 271 12.70 11.08 3.98
N ALA A 272 11.78 10.99 3.02
CA ALA A 272 10.63 11.88 3.02
C ALA A 272 9.63 11.38 4.06
N ALA A 273 9.46 12.16 5.11
CA ALA A 273 8.44 11.91 6.09
C ALA A 273 7.04 11.91 5.45
N LEU A 274 6.18 11.00 5.94
CA LEU A 274 4.78 10.97 5.56
C LEU A 274 4.11 12.27 6.03
N LYS A 275 3.67 13.09 5.09
CA LYS A 275 2.92 14.31 5.37
C LYS A 275 1.51 13.96 5.85
N LEU A 276 1.15 14.36 7.06
CA LEU A 276 -0.25 14.30 7.52
C LEU A 276 -1.06 15.46 6.92
N GLU A 277 -2.38 15.29 6.77
CA GLU A 277 -3.24 16.31 6.11
C GLU A 277 -3.24 17.68 6.83
N GLY A 278 -2.72 17.76 8.05
CA GLY A 278 -2.57 18.99 8.83
C GLY A 278 -1.20 19.66 8.78
N GLU A 279 -0.21 19.08 8.09
CA GLU A 279 1.17 19.60 8.04
C GLU A 279 1.41 20.47 6.81
N ASP A 280 2.40 21.36 6.86
CA ASP A 280 2.83 22.13 5.69
C ASP A 280 3.72 21.29 4.78
N THR A 281 3.64 21.50 3.46
CA THR A 281 4.47 20.73 2.52
C THR A 281 5.92 21.22 2.59
N GLY A 282 6.87 20.30 2.77
CA GLY A 282 8.31 20.61 2.74
C GLY A 282 8.90 21.03 4.09
N GLU A 283 8.18 20.79 5.18
CA GLU A 283 8.71 20.96 6.53
C GLU A 283 9.79 19.92 6.82
N VAL A 284 10.92 20.37 7.37
CA VAL A 284 12.05 19.49 7.72
C VAL A 284 11.89 19.08 9.17
N ALA A 285 11.55 17.81 9.40
CA ALA A 285 11.50 17.22 10.73
C ALA A 285 12.86 16.60 11.07
N GLU A 286 13.57 17.15 12.05
CA GLU A 286 14.75 16.52 12.62
C GLU A 286 14.31 15.52 13.71
N ALA A 287 14.57 14.23 13.48
CA ALA A 287 14.37 13.19 14.47
C ALA A 287 15.74 12.71 14.99
N SER A 288 15.91 12.69 16.31
CA SER A 288 17.03 12.00 16.96
C SER A 288 16.56 10.61 17.37
N ALA A 289 17.16 9.57 16.76
CA ALA A 289 16.94 8.21 17.22
C ALA A 289 17.81 7.95 18.47
N PRO A 290 17.27 7.29 19.52
CA PRO A 290 18.10 6.82 20.62
C PRO A 290 19.15 5.82 20.12
N PRO A 291 20.31 5.71 20.80
CA PRO A 291 21.43 4.88 20.38
C PRO A 291 21.11 3.38 20.29
#